data_AF-A0A0K0MNY6-F1
#
_entry.id   AF-A0A0K0MNY6-F1
#
_cell.length_a   1.000
_cell.length_b   1.000
_cell.length_c   1.000
_cell.angle_alpha   90.00
_cell.angle_beta   90.00
_cell.angle_gamma   90.00
#
_symmetry.space_group_name_H-M   'P 1'
#
loop_
_entity.id
_entity.type
_entity.pdbx_description
1 polymer ?
#
loop_
_entity_poly.entity_id
_entity_poly.type
_entity_poly.pdbx_seq_one_letter_code
_entity_poly.pdbx_strand_id
1 'polypeptide(L)' 'MKQYFLAVSTVLVILFLMFVVAPMLFSAKNDLAVLASIIILLFVVPSIAVFSIKKFKTWSVKK' A
#
# COMPACT_ATOMS: atom_id res chain seq x y z
N MET A 1 20.10 -8.92 0.31
CA MET A 1 18.99 -9.39 -0.57
C MET A 1 17.60 -9.20 0.03
N LYS A 2 17.33 -9.60 1.28
CA LYS A 2 15.99 -9.56 1.89
C LYS A 2 15.34 -8.15 1.94
N GLN A 3 16.12 -7.10 2.13
CA GLN A 3 15.63 -5.70 2.18
C GLN A 3 15.11 -5.19 0.83
N TYR A 4 15.84 -5.45 -0.25
CA TYR A 4 15.43 -5.07 -1.60
C TYR A 4 14.16 -5.81 -2.03
N PHE A 5 14.06 -7.10 -1.69
CA PHE A 5 12.85 -7.88 -1.93
C PHE A 5 11.63 -7.32 -1.19
N LEU A 6 11.79 -6.94 0.09
CA LEU A 6 10.74 -6.28 0.88
C LEU A 6 10.34 -4.92 0.30
N ALA A 7 11.29 -4.10 -0.15
CA ALA A 7 10.99 -2.81 -0.77
C ALA A 7 10.20 -2.99 -2.08
N VAL A 8 10.67 -3.88 -2.96
CA VAL A 8 10.03 -4.17 -4.24
C VAL A 8 8.63 -4.75 -4.05
N SER A 9 8.46 -5.69 -3.13
CA SER A 9 7.12 -6.26 -2.85
C SER A 9 6.17 -5.20 -2.29
N THR A 10 6.66 -4.30 -1.44
CA THR A 10 5.81 -3.23 -0.90
C THR A 10 5.36 -2.26 -1.99
N VAL A 11 6.26 -1.89 -2.91
CA VAL A 11 5.92 -1.03 -4.06
C VAL A 11 4.90 -1.72 -4.96
N LEU A 12 5.09 -3.01 -5.26
CA LEU A 12 4.12 -3.80 -6.04
C LEU A 12 2.73 -3.84 -5.40
N VAL A 13 2.66 -4.02 -4.08
CA VAL A 13 1.39 -4.01 -3.34
C VAL A 13 0.71 -2.64 -3.39
N ILE A 14 1.48 -1.55 -3.23
CA ILE A 14 0.94 -0.19 -3.32
C ILE A 14 0.39 0.08 -4.72
N LEU A 15 1.13 -0.27 -5.77
CA LEU A 15 0.69 -0.13 -7.16
C LEU A 15 -0.58 -0.95 -7.43
N PHE A 16 -0.64 -2.19 -6.94
CA PHE A 16 -1.82 -3.03 -7.08
C PHE A 16 -3.05 -2.43 -6.40
N LEU A 17 -2.90 -1.92 -5.17
CA LEU A 17 -4.00 -1.29 -4.43
C LEU A 17 -4.49 -0.01 -5.12
N MET A 18 -3.58 0.83 -5.63
CA MET A 18 -3.94 2.12 -6.26
C MET A 18 -4.51 1.98 -7.67
N PHE A 19 -3.95 1.09 -8.49
CA PHE A 19 -4.29 1.04 -9.92
C PHE A 19 -5.20 -0.11 -10.32
N VAL A 20 -5.37 -1.12 -9.45
CA VAL A 20 -6.25 -2.27 -9.74
C VAL A 20 -7.43 -2.26 -8.78
N VAL A 21 -7.17 -2.32 -7.47
CA VAL A 21 -8.22 -2.51 -6.47
C VAL A 21 -9.10 -1.27 -6.31
N ALA A 22 -8.51 -0.08 -6.13
CA ALA A 22 -9.30 1.13 -5.96
C ALA A 22 -10.19 1.46 -7.17
N PRO A 23 -9.71 1.40 -8.43
CA PRO A 23 -10.56 1.64 -9.61
C PRO A 23 -11.66 0.59 -9.78
N MET A 24 -11.36 -0.69 -9.48
CA MET A 24 -12.36 -1.76 -9.53
C MET A 24 -13.48 -1.54 -8.51
N LEU A 25 -13.13 -1.11 -7.29
CA LEU A 25 -14.09 -0.79 -6.24
C LEU A 25 -14.93 0.46 -6.56
N PHE A 26 -14.32 1.50 -7.16
CA PHE A 26 -15.08 2.65 -7.68
C PHE A 26 -16.05 2.26 -8.81
N SER A 27 -15.66 1.29 -9.64
CA SER A 27 -16.50 0.80 -10.74
C SER A 27 -17.66 -0.09 -10.28
N ALA A 28 -17.64 -0.60 -9.05
CA ALA A 28 -18.65 -1.56 -8.56
C ALA A 28 -20.04 -0.95 -8.31
N LYS A 29 -20.22 0.37 -8.51
CA LYS A 29 -21.50 1.12 -8.34
C LYS A 29 -22.23 0.81 -7.02
N ASN A 30 -21.45 0.52 -5.98
CA ASN A 30 -21.94 0.22 -4.64
C ASN A 30 -21.31 1.23 -3.68
N ASP A 31 -22.14 1.93 -2.90
CA ASP A 31 -21.68 2.93 -1.92
C ASP A 31 -20.65 2.36 -0.94
N LEU A 32 -20.83 1.09 -0.55
CA LEU A 32 -19.88 0.40 0.34
C LEU A 32 -18.51 0.20 -0.33
N ALA A 33 -18.49 -0.09 -1.63
CA ALA A 33 -17.27 -0.30 -2.39
C ALA A 33 -16.53 1.03 -2.63
N VAL A 34 -17.26 2.12 -2.85
CA VAL A 34 -16.71 3.48 -2.94
C VAL A 34 -16.12 3.92 -1.60
N LEU A 35 -16.80 3.63 -0.48
CA LEU A 35 -16.24 3.89 0.84
C LEU A 35 -14.94 3.09 1.08
N ALA A 36 -14.94 1.82 0.71
CA ALA A 36 -13.77 0.95 0.83
C ALA A 36 -12.59 1.43 -0.03
N SER A 37 -12.83 1.92 -1.26
CA SER A 37 -11.76 2.46 -2.11
C SER A 37 -11.13 3.72 -1.52
N ILE A 38 -11.95 4.61 -0.95
CA ILE A 38 -11.48 5.81 -0.25
C ILE A 38 -10.63 5.44 0.96
N ILE A 39 -11.07 4.46 1.77
CA ILE A 39 -10.30 3.98 2.93
C ILE A 39 -8.95 3.40 2.49
N ILE A 40 -8.93 2.62 1.40
CA ILE A 40 -7.71 2.03 0.88
C ILE A 40 -6.72 3.11 0.43
N LEU A 41 -7.19 4.12 -0.30
CA LEU A 41 -6.35 5.21 -0.82
C LEU A 41 -5.84 6.14 0.29
N LEU A 42 -6.69 6.49 1.26
CA LEU A 42 -6.36 7.49 2.29
C LEU A 42 -5.68 6.90 3.54
N PHE A 43 -5.92 5.63 3.86
CA PHE A 43 -5.41 5.03 5.09
C PHE A 43 -4.49 3.83 4.83
N VAL A 44 -4.91 2.88 4.00
CA VAL A 44 -4.16 1.62 3.82
C VAL A 44 -2.85 1.86 3.08
N VAL A 45 -2.88 2.53 1.93
CA VAL A 45 -1.68 2.83 1.13
C VAL A 45 -0.66 3.67 1.93
N PRO A 46 -1.05 4.79 2.58
CA PRO A 46 -0.12 5.56 3.40
C PRO A 46 0.42 4.79 4.61
N SER A 47 -0.40 3.96 5.26
CA SER A 47 0.04 3.15 6.40
C SER A 47 1.09 2.13 6.01
N ILE A 48 0.90 1.45 4.87
CA ILE A 48 1.87 0.50 4.31
C ILE A 48 3.18 1.22 3.94
N ALA A 49 3.09 2.39 3.33
CA ALA A 49 4.25 3.20 2.96
C ALA A 49 5.06 3.63 4.21
N VAL A 50 4.39 4.20 5.22
CA VAL A 50 5.04 4.63 6.47
C VAL A 50 5.63 3.45 7.23
N PHE A 51 4.93 2.32 7.30
CA PHE A 51 5.42 1.10 7.95
C PHE A 51 6.69 0.58 7.26
N SER A 52 6.69 0.56 5.94
CA SER A 52 7.83 0.12 5.14
C SER A 52 9.04 1.03 5.34
N ILE A 53 8.85 2.36 5.31
CA ILE A 53 9.91 3.35 5.59
C ILE A 53 10.47 3.18 7.00
N LYS A 54 9.60 2.99 8.01
CA LYS A 54 10.01 2.79 9.41
C LYS A 54 10.85 1.53 9.56
N LYS A 55 10.42 0.41 8.96
CA LYS A 55 11.20 -0.85 8.89
C LYS A 55 12.54 -0.63 8.18
N PHE A 56 12.55 0.07 7.05
CA PHE A 56 13.77 0.34 6.29
C PHE A 56 14.78 1.15 7.12
N LYS A 57 14.31 2.21 7.79
CA LYS A 57 15.13 3.04 8.69
C LYS A 57 15.69 2.23 9.86
N THR A 58 14.86 1.45 10.55
CA THR A 58 15.32 0.58 11.66
C THR A 58 16.37 -0.43 11.21
N TRP A 59 16.27 -0.95 9.98
CA TRP A 59 17.23 -1.93 9.48
C TRP A 59 18.51 -1.29 8.94
N SER A 60 18.45 -0.03 8.50
CA SER A 60 19.63 0.74 8.11
C SER A 60 20.50 1.14 9.30
N VAL A 61 19.90 1.40 10.47
CA VAL A 61 20.62 1.84 11.68
C VAL A 61 21.25 0.65 12.44
N LYS A 62 20.80 -0.58 12.18
CA LYS A 62 21.35 -1.81 12.77
C LYS A 62 22.50 -2.44 11.96
N LYS A 63 22.92 -1.80 10.87
CA LYS A 63 24.11 -2.17 10.10
C LYS A 63 25.31 -1.39 10.62
#